data_AF-A0A2T5IS93-F1
#
_entry.id   AF-A0A2T5IS93-F1
#
_cell.length_a   1.000
_cell.length_b   1.000
_cell.length_c   1.000
_cell.angle_alpha   90.00
_cell.angle_beta   90.00
_cell.angle_gamma   90.00
#
_symmetry.space_group_name_H-M   'P 1'
#
loop_
_entity.id
_entity.type
_entity.pdbx_description
1 polymer ?
#
loop_
_entity_poly.entity_id
_entity_poly.type
_entity_poly.pdbx_seq_one_letter_code
_entity_poly.pdbx_strand_id
1 'polypeptide(L)'
;MLVKLTGNDAHAVVSAITQKFIELPQQLKKTLTWDRGMELAQHKLFTIDTDIKVYFCDPKSPWQKGTNENTIKLLRQYMPKKTDLSVYSQEQLDMMAEELNDRPRKTLNFLSPSQKISAVLL
;
A
#
# COMPACT_ATOMS: atom_id res chain seq x y z
N MET A 1 2.59 4.54 2.36
CA MET A 1 3.51 3.77 3.22
C MET A 1 4.15 2.66 2.41
N LEU A 2 5.39 2.29 2.74
CA LEU A 2 6.10 1.14 2.20
C LEU A 2 6.60 0.31 3.39
N VAL A 3 6.64 -1.02 3.25
CA VAL A 3 6.93 -1.91 4.37
C VAL A 3 7.97 -2.92 3.94
N LYS A 4 9.08 -2.98 4.68
CA LYS A 4 10.08 -4.02 4.50
C LYS A 4 9.52 -5.34 5.03
N LEU A 5 9.47 -6.34 4.16
CA LEU A 5 9.02 -7.68 4.51
C LEU A 5 10.21 -8.54 4.91
N THR A 6 9.99 -9.42 5.89
CA THR A 6 10.96 -10.44 6.34
C THR A 6 10.83 -11.76 5.56
N GLY A 7 9.73 -11.93 4.82
CA GLY A 7 9.42 -13.11 4.01
C GLY A 7 8.33 -12.78 2.99
N ASN A 8 8.12 -13.68 2.02
CA ASN A 8 7.10 -13.55 0.97
C ASN A 8 5.93 -14.54 1.13
N ASP A 9 5.89 -15.28 2.22
CA ASP A 9 4.76 -16.14 2.55
C ASP A 9 3.56 -15.31 3.04
N ALA A 10 2.38 -15.93 3.01
CA ALA A 10 1.15 -15.23 3.33
C ALA A 10 1.07 -14.74 4.77
N HIS A 11 1.72 -15.42 5.71
CA HIS A 11 1.70 -15.00 7.11
C HIS A 11 2.56 -13.76 7.32
N ALA A 12 3.80 -13.76 6.80
CA ALA A 12 4.70 -12.62 6.88
C ALA A 12 4.10 -11.36 6.24
N VAL A 13 3.50 -11.51 5.04
CA VAL A 13 2.90 -10.39 4.30
C VAL A 13 1.68 -9.84 5.03
N VAL A 14 0.72 -10.69 5.41
CA VAL A 14 -0.50 -10.24 6.08
C VAL A 14 -0.18 -9.62 7.43
N SER A 15 0.72 -10.21 8.22
CA SER A 15 1.11 -9.66 9.53
C SER A 15 1.73 -8.27 9.42
N ALA A 16 2.64 -8.08 8.47
CA ALA A 16 3.28 -6.78 8.25
C ALA A 16 2.27 -5.71 7.79
N ILE A 17 1.35 -6.08 6.89
CA ILE A 17 0.28 -5.17 6.43
C ILE A 17 -0.67 -4.85 7.59
N THR A 18 -1.08 -5.82 8.41
CA THR A 18 -1.96 -5.61 9.57
C THR A 18 -1.35 -4.61 10.54
N GLN A 19 -0.10 -4.81 10.96
CA GLN A 19 0.58 -3.91 11.90
C GLN A 19 0.59 -2.47 11.38
N LYS A 20 0.96 -2.32 10.10
CA LYS A 20 1.01 -1.02 9.44
C LYS A 20 -0.34 -0.39 9.20
N PHE A 21 -1.36 -1.19 8.92
CA PHE A 21 -2.72 -0.69 8.80
C PHE A 21 -3.25 -0.17 10.13
N ILE A 22 -2.96 -0.84 11.25
CA ILE A 22 -3.38 -0.40 12.60
C ILE A 22 -2.83 0.98 12.96
N GLU A 23 -1.64 1.35 12.48
CA GLU A 23 -1.05 2.69 12.68
C GLU A 23 -1.81 3.82 11.97
N LEU A 24 -2.64 3.50 10.95
CA LEU A 24 -3.37 4.54 10.20
C LEU A 24 -4.48 5.20 11.05
N PRO A 25 -4.79 6.50 10.83
CA PRO A 25 -5.93 7.14 11.46
C PRO A 25 -7.25 6.42 11.11
N GLN A 26 -8.15 6.32 12.09
CA GLN A 26 -9.42 5.59 11.94
C GLN A 26 -10.28 6.12 10.78
N GLN A 27 -10.22 7.44 10.52
CA GLN A 27 -10.94 8.12 9.45
C GLN A 27 -10.59 7.58 8.06
N LEU A 28 -9.38 7.02 7.89
CA LEU A 28 -8.91 6.45 6.63
C LEU A 28 -9.26 4.95 6.49
N LYS A 29 -9.68 4.29 7.57
CA LYS A 29 -9.93 2.86 7.62
C LYS A 29 -11.42 2.57 7.37
N LYS A 30 -11.76 2.14 6.15
CA LYS A 30 -13.14 1.75 5.80
C LYS A 30 -13.22 0.32 5.28
N THR A 31 -12.54 0.08 4.18
CA THR A 31 -12.46 -1.21 3.50
C THR A 31 -11.10 -1.32 2.85
N LEU A 32 -10.71 -2.54 2.50
CA LEU A 32 -9.48 -2.80 1.78
C LEU A 32 -9.76 -3.65 0.55
N THR A 33 -9.16 -3.30 -0.59
CA THR A 33 -9.31 -4.05 -1.84
C THR A 33 -7.96 -4.54 -2.32
N TRP A 34 -7.84 -5.84 -2.54
CA TRP A 34 -6.60 -6.53 -2.91
C TRP A 34 -6.71 -7.20 -4.28
N ASP A 35 -5.56 -7.57 -4.82
CA ASP A 35 -5.52 -8.56 -5.91
C ASP A 35 -5.52 -9.98 -5.34
N ARG A 36 -5.55 -10.98 -6.22
CA ARG A 36 -5.66 -12.39 -5.83
C ARG A 36 -4.30 -13.06 -5.66
N GLY A 37 -3.31 -12.32 -5.16
CA GLY A 37 -1.98 -12.86 -4.85
C GLY A 37 -2.04 -13.95 -3.77
N MET A 38 -1.20 -14.98 -3.89
CA MET A 38 -1.13 -16.08 -2.92
C MET A 38 -0.56 -15.62 -1.58
N GLU A 39 0.24 -14.55 -1.60
CA GLU A 39 0.74 -13.85 -0.43
C GLU A 39 -0.38 -13.20 0.41
N LEU A 40 -1.61 -13.12 -0.12
CA LEU A 40 -2.79 -12.61 0.56
C LEU A 40 -3.78 -13.72 0.94
N ALA A 41 -3.39 -14.99 0.84
CA ALA A 41 -4.24 -16.13 1.16
C ALA A 41 -4.76 -16.10 2.61
N GLN A 42 -4.00 -15.52 3.54
CA GLN A 42 -4.36 -15.38 4.95
C GLN A 42 -5.13 -14.08 5.28
N HIS A 43 -5.72 -13.39 4.29
CA HIS A 43 -6.50 -12.15 4.47
C HIS A 43 -7.56 -12.16 5.57
N LYS A 44 -8.10 -13.34 5.93
CA LYS A 44 -9.06 -13.45 7.03
C LYS A 44 -8.49 -13.01 8.37
N LEU A 45 -7.19 -13.24 8.61
CA LEU A 45 -6.51 -12.77 9.82
C LEU A 45 -6.51 -11.25 9.88
N PHE A 46 -6.24 -10.57 8.76
CA PHE A 46 -6.32 -9.11 8.67
C PHE A 46 -7.70 -8.60 9.09
N THR A 47 -8.78 -9.20 8.60
CA THR A 47 -10.16 -8.79 8.97
C THR A 47 -10.45 -9.06 10.44
N ILE A 48 -10.00 -10.18 11.01
CA ILE A 48 -10.17 -10.47 12.45
C ILE A 48 -9.44 -9.42 13.31
N ASP A 49 -8.21 -9.07 12.94
CA ASP A 49 -7.35 -8.19 13.74
C ASP A 49 -7.74 -6.70 13.62
N THR A 50 -8.42 -6.31 12.55
CA THR A 50 -8.71 -4.88 12.24
C THR A 50 -10.19 -4.53 12.15
N ASP A 51 -11.08 -5.53 12.14
CA ASP A 51 -12.51 -5.39 11.82
C ASP A 51 -12.80 -4.77 10.43
N ILE A 52 -11.80 -4.74 9.54
CA ILE A 52 -11.93 -4.19 8.19
C ILE A 52 -12.29 -5.27 7.17
N LYS A 53 -13.32 -4.99 6.38
CA LYS A 53 -13.73 -5.83 5.26
C LYS A 53 -12.70 -5.79 4.13
N VAL A 54 -12.23 -6.97 3.73
CA VAL A 54 -11.35 -7.17 2.58
C VAL A 54 -12.16 -7.63 1.37
N TYR A 55 -11.92 -6.98 0.24
CA TYR A 55 -12.48 -7.30 -1.07
C TYR A 55 -11.35 -7.68 -2.04
N PHE A 56 -11.69 -8.44 -3.08
CA PHE A 56 -10.75 -8.85 -4.12
C PHE A 56 -11.18 -8.34 -5.47
N CYS A 57 -10.22 -7.91 -6.28
CA CYS A 57 -10.45 -7.61 -7.69
C CYS A 57 -10.94 -8.86 -8.44
N ASP A 58 -11.77 -8.65 -9.45
CA ASP A 58 -12.24 -9.68 -10.35
C ASP A 58 -11.11 -10.23 -11.21
N PRO A 59 -11.15 -11.53 -11.57
CA PRO A 59 -10.15 -12.11 -12.46
C PRO A 59 -10.12 -11.35 -13.78
N LYS A 60 -8.91 -11.15 -14.32
CA LYS A 60 -8.69 -10.51 -15.63
C LYS A 60 -9.24 -9.08 -15.73
N SER A 61 -9.39 -8.38 -14.59
CA SER A 61 -9.91 -7.00 -14.53
C SER A 61 -8.87 -5.98 -14.03
N PRO A 62 -7.77 -5.76 -14.78
CA PRO A 62 -6.67 -4.87 -14.35
C PRO A 62 -7.10 -3.42 -14.11
N TRP A 63 -8.18 -2.96 -14.75
CA TRP A 63 -8.70 -1.60 -14.54
C TRP A 63 -9.21 -1.34 -13.12
N GLN A 64 -9.59 -2.37 -12.36
CA GLN A 64 -10.00 -2.24 -10.94
C GLN A 64 -8.82 -1.86 -10.02
N LYS A 65 -7.58 -1.92 -10.53
CA LYS A 65 -6.36 -1.58 -9.79
C LYS A 65 -5.50 -0.52 -10.49
N GLY A 66 -6.11 0.36 -11.28
CA GLY A 66 -5.40 1.40 -12.04
C GLY A 66 -4.48 2.28 -11.17
N THR A 67 -4.91 2.62 -9.95
CA THR A 67 -4.08 3.37 -8.99
C THR A 67 -2.84 2.57 -8.57
N ASN A 68 -2.98 1.27 -8.29
CA ASN A 68 -1.86 0.42 -7.88
C ASN A 68 -0.81 0.34 -8.99
N GLU A 69 -1.24 0.14 -10.24
CA GLU A 69 -0.32 0.08 -11.39
C GLU A 69 0.40 1.41 -11.60
N ASN A 70 -0.29 2.54 -11.44
CA ASN A 70 0.32 3.86 -11.53
C ASN A 70 1.34 4.10 -10.40
N THR A 71 0.99 3.74 -9.15
CA THR A 71 1.90 3.86 -8.01
C THR A 71 3.13 2.97 -8.16
N ILE A 72 2.96 1.73 -8.64
CA ILE A 72 4.10 0.84 -8.93
C ILE A 72 5.02 1.46 -9.98
N LYS A 73 4.49 2.06 -11.06
CA LYS A 73 5.32 2.76 -12.07
C LYS A 73 6.15 3.89 -11.47
N LEU A 74 5.59 4.63 -10.51
CA LEU A 74 6.32 5.69 -9.81
C LEU A 74 7.41 5.12 -8.90
N LEU A 75 7.13 4.05 -8.16
CA LEU A 75 8.12 3.35 -7.34
C LEU A 75 9.29 2.82 -8.18
N ARG A 76 9.05 2.44 -9.45
CA ARG A 76 10.13 2.04 -10.37
C ARG A 76 11.12 3.14 -10.73
N GLN A 77 10.83 4.41 -10.43
CA GLN A 77 11.81 5.50 -10.54
C GLN A 77 12.89 5.41 -9.46
N TYR A 78 12.58 4.82 -8.31
CA TYR A 78 13.49 4.61 -7.18
C TYR A 78 14.08 3.19 -7.16
N MET A 79 13.25 2.20 -7.49
CA MET A 79 13.59 0.77 -7.46
C MET A 79 13.31 0.14 -8.84
N PRO A 80 14.22 0.29 -9.82
CA PRO A 80 14.09 -0.30 -11.14
C PRO A 80 13.78 -1.81 -11.12
N LYS A 81 13.35 -2.34 -12.26
CA LYS A 81 13.12 -3.79 -12.35
C LYS A 81 14.42 -4.54 -12.07
N LYS A 82 14.30 -5.68 -11.37
CA LYS A 82 15.43 -6.54 -10.96
C LYS A 82 16.39 -5.91 -9.94
N THR A 83 16.05 -4.76 -9.37
CA THR A 83 16.76 -4.27 -8.19
C THR A 83 16.59 -5.25 -7.03
N ASP A 84 17.68 -5.58 -6.36
CA ASP A 84 17.64 -6.31 -5.09
C ASP A 84 16.98 -5.42 -4.03
N LEU A 85 15.81 -5.84 -3.54
CA LEU A 85 15.07 -5.06 -2.56
C LEU A 85 15.60 -5.24 -1.14
N SER A 86 16.44 -6.25 -0.89
CA SER A 86 16.97 -6.55 0.45
C SER A 86 17.87 -5.45 0.99
N VAL A 87 18.52 -4.69 0.09
CA VAL A 87 19.47 -3.61 0.41
C VAL A 87 18.80 -2.37 1.00
N TYR A 88 17.49 -2.19 0.80
CA TYR A 88 16.80 -1.01 1.30
C TYR A 88 16.40 -1.17 2.76
N SER A 89 16.77 -0.23 3.61
CA SER A 89 16.29 -0.18 5.00
C SER A 89 14.83 0.29 5.07
N GLN A 90 14.17 0.08 6.21
CA GLN A 90 12.82 0.63 6.41
C GLN A 90 12.84 2.16 6.35
N GLU A 91 13.88 2.83 6.89
CA GLU A 91 13.98 4.29 6.81
C GLU A 91 14.07 4.78 5.36
N GLN A 92 14.80 4.08 4.49
CA GLN A 92 14.88 4.42 3.07
C GLN A 92 13.53 4.27 2.36
N LEU A 93 12.77 3.23 2.70
CA LEU A 93 11.43 3.03 2.17
C LEU A 93 10.46 4.12 2.66
N ASP A 94 10.59 4.55 3.90
CA ASP A 94 9.76 5.62 4.47
C ASP A 94 10.03 6.96 3.78
N MET A 95 11.31 7.32 3.56
CA MET A 95 11.68 8.52 2.80
C MET A 95 11.09 8.52 1.38
N MET A 96 11.17 7.38 0.66
CA MET A 96 10.56 7.26 -0.67
C MET A 96 9.04 7.39 -0.63
N ALA A 97 8.41 6.83 0.41
CA ALA A 97 6.96 6.93 0.58
C ALA A 97 6.53 8.38 0.86
N GLU A 98 7.28 9.10 1.69
CA GLU A 98 7.06 10.51 1.99
C GLU A 98 7.16 11.38 0.73
N GLU A 99 8.27 11.26 -0.03
CA GLU A 99 8.43 11.98 -1.30
C GLU A 99 7.28 11.71 -2.28
N LEU A 100 6.84 10.46 -2.40
CA LEU A 100 5.72 10.10 -3.27
C LEU A 100 4.37 10.61 -2.76
N ASN A 101 4.19 10.70 -1.44
CA ASN A 101 3.00 11.25 -0.80
C ASN A 101 2.95 12.78 -0.88
N ASP A 102 4.10 13.46 -0.97
CA ASP A 102 4.20 14.91 -1.15
C ASP A 102 4.23 15.34 -2.61
N ARG A 103 4.42 14.40 -3.55
CA ARG A 103 4.42 14.69 -4.98
C ARG A 103 3.01 15.05 -5.50
N PRO A 104 2.81 16.25 -6.09
CA PRO A 104 1.56 16.66 -6.72
C PRO A 104 1.02 15.66 -7.76
N ARG A 105 -0.30 15.43 -7.76
CA ARG A 105 -0.97 14.55 -8.73
C ARG A 105 -1.99 15.33 -9.54
N LYS A 106 -1.93 15.21 -10.88
CA LYS A 106 -2.91 15.82 -11.79
C LYS A 106 -4.35 15.37 -11.45
N THR A 107 -4.54 14.11 -11.06
CA THR A 107 -5.83 13.55 -10.63
C THR A 107 -6.38 14.16 -9.34
N LEU A 108 -5.55 14.86 -8.58
CA LEU A 108 -5.91 15.55 -7.34
C LEU A 108 -5.89 17.08 -7.50
N ASN A 109 -6.07 17.58 -8.72
CA ASN A 109 -5.95 19.02 -9.07
C ASN A 109 -4.58 19.60 -8.67
N PHE A 110 -3.51 18.83 -8.88
CA PHE A 110 -2.14 19.19 -8.53
C PHE A 110 -1.87 19.37 -7.03
N LEU A 111 -2.76 18.88 -6.16
CA LEU A 111 -2.45 18.67 -4.75
C LEU A 111 -1.72 17.34 -4.55
N SER A 112 -0.95 17.25 -3.47
CA SER A 112 -0.30 16.00 -3.07
C SER A 112 -1.28 15.06 -2.33
N PRO A 113 -1.02 13.74 -2.33
CA PRO A 113 -1.73 12.81 -1.47
C PRO A 113 -1.73 13.23 0.01
N SER A 114 -0.59 13.70 0.55
CA SER A 114 -0.48 14.16 1.93
C SER A 114 -1.44 15.32 2.22
N GLN A 115 -1.49 16.34 1.36
CA GLN A 115 -2.42 17.47 1.49
C GLN A 115 -3.89 17.02 1.49
N LYS A 116 -4.25 16.10 0.59
CA LYS A 116 -5.61 15.55 0.51
C LYS A 116 -5.96 14.72 1.74
N ILE A 117 -5.02 13.93 2.26
CA ILE A 117 -5.22 13.15 3.47
C ILE A 117 -5.39 14.08 4.68
N SER A 118 -4.50 15.07 4.85
CA SER A 118 -4.60 16.04 5.95
C SER A 118 -5.95 16.76 5.96
N ALA A 119 -6.49 17.14 4.79
CA ALA A 119 -7.80 17.77 4.69
C ALA A 119 -8.98 16.87 5.11
N VAL A 120 -8.80 15.56 5.19
CA VAL A 120 -9.81 14.58 5.67
C VAL A 120 -9.62 14.26 7.15
N LEU A 121 -8.42 14.51 7.69
CA LEU A 121 -8.08 14.27 9.10
C LEU A 121 -8.38 15.47 10.01
N LEU A 122 -8.59 16.66 9.42
CA LEU A 122 -9.07 17.87 10.07
C LEU A 122 -10.61 17.89 10.13
#